data_AF-A0AAW0TMJ8-F1
#
_entry.id   AF-A0AAW0TMJ8-F1
#
_cell.length_a   1.000
_cell.length_b   1.000
_cell.length_c   1.000
_cell.angle_alpha   90.00
_cell.angle_beta   90.00
_cell.angle_gamma   90.00
#
_symmetry.space_group_name_H-M   'P 1'
#
loop_
_entity.id
_entity.type
_entity.pdbx_description
1 polymer ?
#
loop_
_entity_poly.entity_id
_entity_poly.type
_entity_poly.pdbx_seq_one_letter_code
_entity_poly.pdbx_strand_id
1 'polypeptide(L)'
;MFDQFYRKLLQGKVDGSSKPERFKLTKGMLPPESGLVYDFIYEKEMQRWVSWHDTINQDHLTIPSDAKVSQLLIPTAETARQDFFLRSCIDHDVPMLLIGPTGTGKTALTNATLTHLPKDKFIVNTVHFSARTSAGQAQDIIMSKVDR
;
A
#
# COMPACT_ATOMS: atom_id res chain seq x y z
N MET A 1 -2.51 -7.33 -21.65
CA MET A 1 -2.10 -7.18 -20.24
C MET A 1 -1.48 -5.79 -20.06
N PHE A 2 -1.78 -5.07 -18.97
CA PHE A 2 -1.31 -3.69 -18.76
C PHE A 2 0.22 -3.56 -18.80
N ASP A 3 0.93 -4.53 -18.23
CA ASP A 3 2.40 -4.61 -18.23
C ASP A 3 3.01 -4.42 -19.64
N GLN A 4 2.56 -5.23 -20.60
CA GLN A 4 3.06 -5.18 -21.98
C GLN A 4 2.77 -3.84 -22.66
N PHE A 5 1.59 -3.27 -22.39
CA PHE A 5 1.22 -1.95 -22.90
C PHE A 5 2.14 -0.88 -22.31
N TYR A 6 2.33 -0.87 -20.99
CA TYR A 6 3.17 0.10 -20.29
C TYR A 6 4.62 0.06 -20.80
N ARG A 7 5.19 -1.14 -20.98
CA ARG A 7 6.55 -1.30 -21.53
C ARG A 7 6.67 -0.79 -22.95
N LYS A 8 5.70 -1.09 -23.82
CA LYS A 8 5.66 -0.54 -25.19
C LYS A 8 5.56 0.99 -25.18
N LEU A 9 4.75 1.55 -24.28
CA LEU A 9 4.58 2.99 -24.12
C LEU A 9 5.90 3.67 -23.73
N LEU A 10 6.63 3.14 -22.74
CA LEU A 10 7.93 3.68 -22.30
C LEU A 10 9.01 3.61 -23.41
N GLN A 11 8.89 2.63 -24.30
CA GLN A 11 9.77 2.48 -25.47
C GLN A 11 9.35 3.32 -26.68
N GLY A 12 8.23 4.06 -26.60
CA GLY A 12 7.68 4.82 -27.72
C GLY A 12 7.16 3.95 -28.86
N LYS A 13 6.75 2.71 -28.55
CA LYS A 13 6.22 1.72 -29.51
C LYS A 13 4.69 1.65 -29.50
N VAL A 14 4.04 2.73 -29.09
CA VAL A 14 2.57 2.87 -29.08
C VAL A 14 2.21 3.98 -30.04
N ASP A 15 1.43 3.64 -31.06
CA ASP A 15 0.99 4.58 -32.09
C ASP A 15 0.21 5.76 -31.47
N GLY A 16 0.46 6.97 -31.95
CA GLY A 16 -0.16 8.19 -31.43
C GLY A 16 0.44 8.72 -30.12
N SER A 17 1.43 8.03 -29.53
CA SER A 17 2.13 8.49 -28.32
C SER A 17 3.59 8.81 -28.63
N SER A 18 3.89 10.05 -29.01
CA SER A 18 5.28 10.48 -29.19
C SER A 18 5.98 10.55 -27.84
N LYS A 19 7.22 10.04 -27.77
CA LYS A 19 8.04 10.15 -26.57
C LYS A 19 8.28 11.64 -26.27
N PRO A 20 8.08 12.13 -25.03
CA PRO A 20 8.30 13.53 -24.72
C PRO A 20 9.74 13.94 -25.04
N GLU A 21 9.94 14.99 -25.85
CA GLU A 21 11.28 15.43 -26.30
C GLU A 21 12.23 15.75 -25.15
N ARG A 22 11.68 16.24 -24.03
CA ARG A 22 12.44 16.61 -22.82
C ARG A 22 12.84 15.42 -21.94
N PHE A 23 12.36 14.21 -22.21
CA PHE A 23 12.50 13.09 -21.28
C PHE A 23 13.14 11.86 -21.95
N LYS A 24 14.43 11.64 -21.68
CA LYS A 24 15.16 10.43 -22.09
C LYS A 24 15.25 9.44 -20.94
N LEU A 25 14.42 8.41 -20.98
CA LEU A 25 14.56 7.23 -20.11
C LEU A 25 15.82 6.44 -20.50
N THR A 26 16.70 6.20 -19.53
CA THR A 26 17.83 5.26 -19.65
C THR A 26 17.39 3.86 -19.24
N LYS A 27 18.20 2.84 -19.56
CA LYS A 27 17.85 1.44 -19.27
C LYS A 27 17.60 1.17 -17.78
N GLY A 28 18.32 1.85 -16.88
CA GLY A 28 18.14 1.72 -15.43
C GLY A 28 16.84 2.33 -14.89
N MET A 29 16.22 3.23 -15.66
CA MET A 29 14.94 3.87 -15.31
C MET A 29 13.73 3.10 -15.83
N LEU A 30 13.93 2.02 -16.59
CA LEU A 30 12.86 1.16 -17.10
C LEU A 30 12.58 0.01 -16.12
N PRO A 31 11.31 -0.42 -15.98
CA PRO A 31 10.98 -1.55 -15.13
C PRO A 31 11.66 -2.84 -15.65
N PRO A 32 12.09 -3.76 -14.75
CA PRO A 32 12.75 -5.01 -15.14
C PRO A 32 11.90 -5.82 -16.12
N GLU A 33 12.51 -6.45 -17.13
CA GLU A 33 11.78 -7.19 -18.16
C GLU A 33 11.15 -8.51 -17.66
N SER A 34 11.67 -9.04 -16.55
CA SER A 34 11.10 -10.20 -15.86
C SER A 34 10.00 -9.77 -14.90
N GLY A 35 8.96 -10.61 -14.77
CA GLY A 35 7.82 -10.34 -13.89
C GLY A 35 6.87 -9.27 -14.42
N LEU A 36 5.90 -8.89 -13.60
CA LEU A 36 4.93 -7.85 -13.91
C LEU A 36 5.43 -6.50 -13.39
N VAL A 37 5.06 -5.41 -14.05
CA VAL A 37 5.28 -4.05 -13.53
C VAL A 37 4.75 -3.84 -12.11
N TYR A 38 3.76 -4.63 -11.68
CA TYR A 38 3.22 -4.58 -10.33
C TYR A 38 4.15 -5.16 -9.27
N ASP A 39 5.11 -6.02 -9.66
CA ASP A 39 6.04 -6.68 -8.73
C ASP A 39 7.16 -5.74 -8.27
N PHE A 40 7.21 -4.52 -8.82
CA PHE A 40 8.24 -3.54 -8.56
C PHE A 40 7.66 -2.18 -8.14
N ILE A 41 8.49 -1.37 -7.48
CA ILE A 41 8.27 0.04 -7.20
C ILE A 41 9.47 0.85 -7.72
N TYR A 42 9.22 2.08 -8.18
CA TYR A 42 10.28 3.00 -8.58
C TYR A 42 10.78 3.80 -7.36
N GLU A 43 12.05 3.61 -7.01
CA GLU A 43 12.75 4.35 -5.97
C GLU A 43 13.36 5.62 -6.55
N LYS A 44 12.74 6.77 -6.27
CA LYS A 44 13.15 8.06 -6.84
C LYS A 44 14.56 8.48 -6.39
N GLU A 45 14.98 8.16 -5.18
CA GLU A 45 16.29 8.59 -4.68
C GLU A 45 17.43 7.90 -5.42
N MET A 46 17.31 6.58 -5.64
CA MET A 46 18.30 5.79 -6.36
C MET A 46 18.04 5.71 -7.87
N GLN A 47 16.94 6.30 -8.37
CA GLN A 47 16.53 6.31 -9.78
C GLN A 47 16.48 4.90 -10.40
N ARG A 48 15.94 3.93 -9.65
CA ARG A 48 15.90 2.52 -10.04
C ARG A 48 14.58 1.87 -9.65
N TRP A 49 14.27 0.77 -10.32
CA TRP A 49 13.18 -0.11 -9.92
C TRP A 49 13.69 -1.16 -8.93
N VAL A 50 12.93 -1.38 -7.86
CA VAL A 50 13.22 -2.40 -6.84
C VAL A 50 12.02 -3.33 -6.70
N SER A 51 12.28 -4.61 -6.41
CA SER A 51 11.20 -5.56 -6.13
C SER A 51 10.52 -5.20 -4.82
N TRP A 52 9.21 -5.39 -4.71
CA TRP A 52 8.52 -5.25 -3.42
C TRP A 52 9.13 -6.15 -2.34
N HIS A 53 9.68 -7.31 -2.71
CA HIS A 53 10.39 -8.18 -1.77
C HIS A 53 11.61 -7.49 -1.14
N ASP A 54 12.34 -6.69 -1.92
CA ASP A 54 13.55 -5.99 -1.47
C ASP A 54 13.21 -4.82 -0.54
N THR A 55 11.96 -4.37 -0.53
CA THR A 55 11.47 -3.29 0.36
C THR A 55 11.11 -3.78 1.77
N ILE A 56 11.01 -5.09 1.97
CA ILE A 56 10.64 -5.68 3.26
C ILE A 56 11.84 -5.57 4.20
N ASN A 57 11.69 -4.85 5.32
CA ASN A 57 12.72 -4.80 6.35
C ASN A 57 12.90 -6.19 6.98
N GLN A 58 14.15 -6.68 7.00
CA GLN A 58 14.50 -7.98 7.54
C GLN A 58 14.19 -8.12 9.03
N ASP A 59 14.18 -7.02 9.78
CA ASP A 59 13.81 -7.03 11.20
C ASP A 59 12.37 -7.51 11.42
N HIS A 60 11.47 -7.25 10.46
CA HIS A 60 10.07 -7.69 10.50
C HIS A 60 9.88 -9.18 10.17
N LEU A 61 10.94 -9.88 9.75
CA LEU A 61 10.90 -11.33 9.51
C LEU A 61 11.14 -12.15 10.79
N THR A 62 11.57 -11.50 11.86
CA THR A 62 11.83 -12.18 13.14
C THR A 62 10.51 -12.36 13.90
N ILE A 63 10.08 -13.61 14.06
CA ILE A 63 8.89 -13.97 14.82
C ILE A 63 9.28 -14.27 16.27
N PRO A 64 8.76 -13.54 17.27
CA PRO A 64 8.99 -13.85 18.68
C PRO A 64 8.50 -15.26 19.02
N SER A 65 9.23 -15.98 19.87
CA SER A 65 8.91 -17.37 20.24
C SER A 65 7.57 -17.52 20.97
N ASP A 66 7.08 -16.45 21.60
CA ASP A 66 5.81 -16.38 22.32
C ASP A 66 4.67 -15.77 21.50
N ALA A 67 4.93 -15.43 20.22
CA ALA A 67 3.94 -14.80 19.37
C ALA A 67 2.78 -15.75 19.03
N LYS A 68 1.55 -15.27 19.20
CA LYS A 68 0.35 -16.00 18.80
C LYS A 68 0.19 -15.94 17.28
N VAL A 69 0.07 -17.09 16.64
CA VAL A 69 -0.12 -17.20 15.18
C VAL A 69 -1.28 -16.33 14.67
N SER A 70 -2.37 -16.23 15.44
CA SER A 70 -3.54 -15.40 15.09
C SER A 70 -3.26 -13.89 15.06
N GLN A 71 -2.11 -13.46 15.56
CA GLN A 71 -1.67 -12.05 15.61
C GLN A 71 -0.49 -11.79 14.67
N LEU A 72 0.04 -12.81 13.99
CA LEU A 72 1.17 -12.65 13.08
C LEU A 72 0.70 -12.18 11.71
N LEU A 73 1.28 -11.06 11.26
CA LEU A 73 1.20 -10.61 9.88
C LEU A 73 2.51 -11.00 9.19
N ILE A 74 2.43 -11.90 8.22
CA ILE A 74 3.62 -12.35 7.48
C ILE A 74 4.02 -11.28 6.47
N PRO A 75 5.27 -10.78 6.48
CA PRO A 75 5.73 -9.84 5.49
C PRO A 75 5.85 -10.53 4.13
N THR A 76 5.04 -10.09 3.18
CA THR A 76 5.09 -10.50 1.77
C THR A 76 5.13 -9.28 0.86
N ALA A 77 5.48 -9.48 -0.41
CA ALA A 77 5.47 -8.43 -1.42
C ALA A 77 4.08 -7.77 -1.53
N GLU A 78 3.00 -8.53 -1.34
CA GLU A 78 1.64 -8.02 -1.34
C GLU A 78 1.38 -7.12 -0.14
N THR A 79 1.76 -7.54 1.08
CA THR A 79 1.59 -6.70 2.28
C THR A 79 2.43 -5.43 2.22
N ALA A 80 3.66 -5.50 1.68
CA ALA A 80 4.54 -4.34 1.52
C ALA A 80 3.93 -3.32 0.55
N ARG A 81 3.38 -3.80 -0.58
CA ARG A 81 2.68 -2.95 -1.55
C ARG A 81 1.45 -2.28 -0.95
N GLN A 82 0.62 -3.04 -0.23
CA GLN A 82 -0.59 -2.50 0.39
C GLN A 82 -0.26 -1.51 1.52
N ASP A 83 0.73 -1.80 2.37
CA ASP A 83 1.22 -0.90 3.43
C ASP A 83 1.78 0.40 2.84
N PHE A 84 2.55 0.34 1.74
CA PHE A 84 3.06 1.51 1.05
C PHE A 84 1.95 2.47 0.63
N PHE A 85 0.90 1.97 -0.03
CA PHE A 85 -0.22 2.81 -0.45
C PHE A 85 -1.03 3.31 0.75
N LEU A 86 -1.21 2.48 1.77
CA LEU A 86 -1.91 2.86 2.99
C LEU A 86 -1.21 4.03 3.70
N ARG A 87 0.11 3.93 3.92
CA ARG A 87 0.92 5.02 4.49
C ARG A 87 0.90 6.26 3.61
N SER A 88 1.11 6.09 2.30
CA SER A 88 1.11 7.21 1.35
C SER A 88 -0.21 7.98 1.38
N CYS A 89 -1.35 7.28 1.44
CA CYS A 89 -2.66 7.91 1.53
C CYS A 89 -2.87 8.61 2.88
N ILE A 90 -2.46 7.99 3.99
CA ILE A 90 -2.55 8.59 5.33
C ILE A 90 -1.71 9.86 5.42
N ASP A 91 -0.46 9.83 4.96
CA ASP A 91 0.48 10.96 5.04
C ASP A 91 0.04 12.18 4.21
N HIS A 92 -0.83 11.97 3.21
CA HIS A 92 -1.35 13.02 2.33
C HIS A 92 -2.84 13.31 2.56
N ASP A 93 -3.43 12.82 3.65
CA ASP A 93 -4.84 12.99 3.99
C ASP A 93 -5.81 12.55 2.86
N VAL A 94 -5.44 11.51 2.11
CA VAL A 94 -6.25 10.96 1.01
C VAL A 94 -7.06 9.76 1.51
N PRO A 95 -8.40 9.81 1.48
CA PRO A 95 -9.24 8.67 1.84
C PRO A 95 -9.03 7.51 0.86
N MET A 96 -8.98 6.27 1.38
CA MET A 96 -8.83 5.07 0.57
C MET A 96 -9.80 3.95 0.98
N LEU A 97 -10.08 3.05 0.03
CA LEU A 97 -10.90 1.87 0.25
C LEU A 97 -10.12 0.61 -0.12
N LEU A 98 -9.93 -0.29 0.85
CA LEU A 98 -9.30 -1.59 0.62
C LEU A 98 -10.39 -2.67 0.44
N ILE A 99 -10.52 -3.20 -0.77
CA ILE A 99 -11.53 -4.21 -1.13
C ILE A 99 -10.93 -5.61 -1.24
N GLY A 100 -11.74 -6.63 -0.93
CA GLY A 100 -11.39 -8.03 -1.13
C GLY A 100 -12.19 -8.99 -0.25
N PRO A 101 -12.11 -10.31 -0.48
CA PRO A 101 -12.88 -11.33 0.25
C PRO A 101 -12.62 -11.32 1.78
N THR A 102 -13.55 -11.81 2.58
CA THR A 102 -13.34 -11.95 4.03
C THR A 102 -12.16 -12.89 4.32
N GLY A 103 -11.38 -12.60 5.36
CA GLY A 103 -10.26 -13.45 5.78
C GLY A 103 -8.92 -13.22 5.06
N THR A 104 -8.84 -12.27 4.12
CA THR A 104 -7.59 -12.00 3.36
C THR A 104 -6.67 -10.97 4.03
N GLY A 105 -6.65 -10.89 5.36
CA GLY A 105 -5.68 -10.06 6.10
C GLY A 105 -5.86 -8.53 6.05
N LYS A 106 -6.80 -7.98 5.26
CA LYS A 106 -7.04 -6.53 5.11
C LYS A 106 -7.10 -5.76 6.43
N THR A 107 -8.01 -6.15 7.33
CA THR A 107 -8.17 -5.51 8.65
C THR A 107 -6.92 -5.65 9.51
N ALA A 108 -6.22 -6.79 9.43
CA ALA A 108 -4.99 -7.02 10.19
C ALA A 108 -3.87 -6.09 9.73
N LEU A 109 -3.69 -5.96 8.40
CA LEU A 109 -2.71 -5.06 7.81
C LEU A 109 -3.00 -3.60 8.16
N THR A 110 -4.26 -3.15 8.00
CA THR A 110 -4.66 -1.79 8.35
C THR A 110 -4.37 -1.49 9.82
N ASN A 111 -4.77 -2.38 10.73
CA ASN A 111 -4.53 -2.18 12.16
C ASN A 111 -3.03 -2.16 12.51
N ALA A 112 -2.22 -3.04 11.90
CA ALA A 112 -0.77 -3.05 12.09
C ALA A 112 -0.14 -1.71 11.67
N THR A 113 -0.57 -1.18 10.53
CA THR A 113 -0.10 0.12 10.01
C THR A 113 -0.49 1.27 10.93
N LEU A 114 -1.77 1.34 11.31
CA LEU A 114 -2.32 2.40 12.17
C LEU A 114 -1.69 2.41 13.56
N THR A 115 -1.32 1.25 14.10
CA THR A 115 -0.68 1.13 15.43
C THR A 115 0.74 1.73 15.45
N HIS A 116 1.42 1.77 14.30
CA HIS A 116 2.77 2.33 14.16
C HIS A 116 2.76 3.83 13.79
N LEU A 117 1.59 4.48 13.71
CA LEU A 117 1.53 5.91 13.43
C LEU A 117 2.00 6.74 14.65
N PRO A 118 2.60 7.92 14.41
CA PRO A 118 2.98 8.84 15.48
C PRO A 118 1.77 9.29 16.31
N LYS A 119 1.75 8.90 17.59
CA LYS A 119 0.62 9.18 18.50
C LYS A 119 0.45 10.66 18.86
N ASP A 120 1.47 11.46 18.63
CA ASP A 120 1.45 12.92 18.75
C ASP A 120 0.71 13.60 17.59
N LYS A 121 0.55 12.91 16.46
CA LYS A 121 -0.13 13.43 15.26
C LYS A 121 -1.47 12.78 14.98
N PHE A 122 -1.61 11.50 15.30
CA PHE A 122 -2.77 10.71 14.89
C PHE A 122 -3.52 10.09 16.08
N ILE A 123 -4.84 10.16 16.01
CA ILE A 123 -5.76 9.43 16.89
C ILE A 123 -6.54 8.43 16.03
N VAL A 124 -6.43 7.14 16.34
CA VAL A 124 -7.10 6.09 15.59
C VAL A 124 -8.52 5.89 16.11
N ASN A 125 -9.53 6.20 15.29
CA ASN A 125 -10.93 5.90 15.56
C ASN A 125 -11.46 4.79 14.64
N THR A 126 -11.51 3.56 15.15
CA THR A 126 -12.08 2.42 14.42
C THR A 126 -13.59 2.32 14.62
N VAL A 127 -14.33 2.25 13.52
CA VAL A 127 -15.79 2.04 13.50
C VAL A 127 -16.10 0.71 12.82
N HIS A 128 -16.88 -0.14 13.50
CA HIS A 128 -17.32 -1.43 12.97
C HIS A 128 -18.77 -1.37 12.55
N PHE A 129 -19.04 -1.75 11.30
CA PHE A 129 -20.40 -1.86 10.78
C PHE A 129 -20.89 -3.30 10.80
N SER A 130 -22.17 -3.46 11.08
CA SER A 130 -22.91 -4.71 10.97
C SER A 130 -24.24 -4.45 10.26
N ALA A 131 -24.98 -5.50 9.92
CA ALA A 131 -26.33 -5.38 9.36
C ALA A 131 -27.32 -4.63 10.27
N ARG A 132 -26.99 -4.42 11.55
CA ARG A 132 -27.82 -3.71 12.53
C ARG A 132 -27.34 -2.29 12.83
N THR A 133 -26.25 -1.84 12.22
CA THR A 133 -25.71 -0.49 12.45
C THR A 133 -26.53 0.54 11.67
N SER A 134 -27.28 1.37 12.39
CA SER A 134 -28.03 2.50 11.82
C SER A 134 -27.14 3.74 11.61
N ALA A 135 -27.61 4.69 10.81
CA ALA A 135 -26.92 5.96 10.59
C ALA A 135 -26.71 6.75 11.89
N GLY A 136 -27.71 6.78 12.78
CA GLY A 136 -27.60 7.44 14.09
C GLY A 136 -26.50 6.82 14.96
N GLN A 137 -26.46 5.49 15.04
CA GLN A 137 -25.40 4.78 15.77
C GLN A 137 -24.00 5.05 15.20
N ALA A 138 -23.86 5.10 13.87
CA ALA A 138 -22.58 5.42 13.26
C ALA A 138 -22.12 6.84 13.61
N GLN A 139 -23.03 7.82 13.56
CA GLN A 139 -22.75 9.20 13.97
C GLN A 139 -22.35 9.27 15.44
N ASP A 140 -23.08 8.60 16.34
CA ASP A 140 -22.75 8.57 17.77
C ASP A 140 -21.36 7.98 18.03
N ILE A 141 -21.00 6.87 17.35
CA ILE A 141 -19.66 6.25 17.48
C ILE A 141 -18.57 7.22 17.01
N ILE A 142 -18.75 7.88 15.87
CA ILE A 142 -17.76 8.81 15.34
C ILE A 142 -17.59 10.00 16.28
N MET A 143 -18.69 10.61 16.71
CA MET A 143 -18.69 11.79 17.58
C MET A 143 -18.17 11.49 19.00
N SER A 144 -18.32 10.26 19.49
CA SER A 144 -17.86 9.87 20.84
C SER A 144 -16.35 10.02 21.07
N LYS A 145 -15.55 10.08 20.00
CA LYS A 145 -14.08 10.22 20.06
C LYS A 145 -13.55 11.57 19.58
N VAL A 146 -14.43 12.47 19.15
CA VAL A 146 -14.06 13.85 18.84
C VAL A 146 -14.38 14.65 20.08
N ASP A 147 -13.36 15.02 20.87
CA ASP A 147 -13.55 15.92 22.00
C ASP A 147 -14.15 17.26 21.51
N ARG A 148 -14.98 17.87 22.37
CA ARG A 148 -15.52 19.22 22.16
C ARG A 148 -14.46 20.29 22.24
#